data_AF-A0A2N2VYG4-F1
#
_entry.id   AF-A0A2N2VYG4-F1
#
_cell.length_a   1.000
_cell.length_b   1.000
_cell.length_c   1.000
_cell.angle_alpha   90.00
_cell.angle_beta   90.00
_cell.angle_gamma   90.00
#
_symmetry.space_group_name_H-M   'P 1'
#
loop_
_entity.id
_entity.type
_entity.pdbx_description
1 polymer ?
#
loop_
_entity_poly.entity_id
_entity_poly.type
_entity_poly.pdbx_seq_one_letter_code
_entity_poly.pdbx_strand_id
1 'polypeptide(L)'
;MKDQILSNLNNPGELEKLYRGNKTLFRKEFSEIYLSIQGQQQGQQQGQQQDQQDCLSVVDFWHERLKFPDAEIQSVKANITPNNIASKDNIGERTAIGIDDIKWGNKSDIVLVVVLVLVAGLIAKIPAIFGINEEFFYSRNVGFVIFPALTAFFVFKNGVSKIHIGVISLFTLIALVFINSLPDVKESDTLVLSSIHILLLLWAVLGFAFTGDLSIKLSDIFHYNKRLKRQPLFINEPITNNQEITCNSPHSVDNINASNNSPLEFLKYNGDLIVMTTLILIAGGIMSAITIGLFDLIGLNIEGVYFDYVAIFGLAAAPIVGTYIIRTNPQLVGKVSPLIAKIFSPLVLIMLVIYILAIIFSGKDPYNDREFLIIFNALLVGVMALIFFSLAGISKNSKSRFEIWVLTLLSIVTIAVNAIALSAILYRIFEWGITPNRAAVIGLNTLIFINLIIVTLRFVKVIRGGIQHSSKNGYIEISDVGKAITGFIPMYILWAAIVTFLFPFIF
;
A
#
# COMPACT_ATOMS: atom_id res chain seq x y z
N MET A 1 -31.06 16.45 30.76
CA MET A 1 -30.64 16.64 29.36
C MET A 1 -31.70 16.13 28.38
N LYS A 2 -32.38 15.01 28.67
CA LYS A 2 -33.58 14.52 27.94
C LYS A 2 -34.60 15.59 27.56
N ASP A 3 -35.13 16.34 28.54
CA ASP A 3 -36.16 17.37 28.29
C ASP A 3 -35.64 18.55 27.45
N GLN A 4 -34.34 18.82 27.53
CA GLN A 4 -33.67 19.86 26.72
C GLN A 4 -33.51 19.41 25.27
N ILE A 5 -33.31 18.10 25.02
CA ILE A 5 -33.29 17.54 23.67
C ILE A 5 -34.70 17.61 23.07
N LEU A 6 -35.73 17.19 23.82
CA LEU A 6 -37.13 17.18 23.37
C LEU A 6 -37.67 18.58 23.03
N SER A 7 -37.29 19.60 23.83
CA SER A 7 -37.70 21.00 23.58
C SER A 7 -36.95 21.68 22.41
N ASN A 8 -35.86 21.09 21.91
CA ASN A 8 -35.00 21.68 20.88
C ASN A 8 -34.86 20.83 19.61
N LEU A 9 -35.77 19.89 19.36
CA LEU A 9 -35.70 18.98 18.20
C LEU A 9 -35.64 19.70 16.85
N ASN A 10 -36.24 20.89 16.75
CA ASN A 10 -36.23 21.72 15.55
C ASN A 10 -35.13 22.80 15.57
N ASN A 11 -34.26 22.81 16.57
CA ASN A 11 -33.18 23.78 16.73
C ASN A 11 -31.80 23.08 16.73
N PRO A 12 -31.19 22.88 15.55
CA PRO A 12 -29.93 22.14 15.43
C PRO A 12 -28.76 22.83 16.17
N GLY A 13 -28.81 24.15 16.33
CA GLY A 13 -27.78 24.92 17.05
C GLY A 13 -27.74 24.60 18.55
N GLU A 14 -28.90 24.48 19.19
CA GLU A 14 -29.00 24.13 20.61
C GLU A 14 -28.66 22.66 20.86
N LEU A 15 -29.05 21.74 19.97
CA LEU A 15 -28.64 20.33 20.06
C LEU A 15 -27.12 20.16 19.95
N GLU A 16 -26.45 20.91 19.06
CA GLU A 16 -24.99 20.88 18.95
C GLU A 16 -24.31 21.47 20.21
N LYS A 17 -24.90 22.49 20.86
CA LYS A 17 -24.39 23.01 22.15
C LYS A 17 -24.51 21.95 23.26
N LEU A 18 -25.66 21.28 23.37
CA LEU A 18 -25.87 20.21 24.36
C LEU A 18 -24.89 19.04 24.13
N TYR A 19 -24.69 18.64 22.87
CA TYR A 19 -23.72 17.60 22.49
C TYR A 19 -22.28 18.00 22.85
N ARG A 20 -21.88 19.25 22.57
CA ARG A 20 -20.54 19.73 22.91
C ARG A 20 -20.31 19.85 24.41
N GLY A 21 -21.35 20.18 25.18
CA GLY A 21 -21.28 20.30 26.63
C GLY A 21 -21.05 18.96 27.32
N ASN A 22 -21.75 17.90 26.94
CA ASN A 22 -21.55 16.56 27.49
C ASN A 22 -21.93 15.46 26.49
N LYS A 23 -20.96 15.05 25.66
CA LYS A 23 -21.16 14.06 24.58
C LYS A 23 -21.72 12.73 25.08
N THR A 24 -21.21 12.22 26.20
CA THR A 24 -21.59 10.91 26.73
C THR A 24 -23.04 10.91 27.23
N LEU A 25 -23.41 11.95 27.99
CA LEU A 25 -24.78 12.10 28.47
C LEU A 25 -25.75 12.36 27.32
N PHE A 26 -25.39 13.21 26.35
CA PHE A 26 -26.21 13.49 25.18
C PHE A 26 -26.47 12.22 24.36
N ARG A 27 -25.44 11.41 24.09
CA ARG A 27 -25.58 10.17 23.32
C ARG A 27 -26.50 9.17 24.01
N LYS A 28 -26.38 9.02 25.34
CA LYS A 28 -27.24 8.13 26.15
C LYS A 28 -28.70 8.61 26.15
N GLU A 29 -28.92 9.88 26.43
CA GLU A 29 -30.27 10.43 26.52
C GLU A 29 -30.96 10.46 25.15
N PHE A 30 -30.23 10.77 24.09
CA PHE A 30 -30.74 10.77 22.71
C PHE A 30 -31.12 9.37 22.22
N SER A 31 -30.34 8.33 22.56
CA SER A 31 -30.67 6.95 22.17
C SER A 31 -31.93 6.43 22.86
N GLU A 32 -32.15 6.80 24.12
CA GLU A 32 -33.36 6.42 24.86
C GLU A 32 -34.65 7.01 24.26
N ILE A 33 -34.59 8.20 23.65
CA ILE A 33 -35.75 8.92 23.11
C ILE A 33 -35.91 8.81 21.60
N TYR A 34 -34.89 8.34 20.87
CA TYR A 34 -34.88 8.31 19.40
C TYR A 34 -36.15 7.68 18.80
N LEU A 35 -36.52 6.46 19.24
CA LEU A 35 -37.71 5.75 18.74
C LEU A 35 -39.01 6.51 19.05
N SER A 36 -39.09 7.17 20.20
CA SER A 36 -40.27 7.96 20.58
C SER A 36 -40.44 9.23 19.73
N ILE A 37 -39.32 9.85 19.34
CA ILE A 37 -39.31 11.07 18.55
C ILE A 37 -39.54 10.76 17.06
N GLN A 38 -38.97 9.66 16.56
CA GLN A 38 -39.15 9.23 15.16
C GLN A 38 -40.63 9.01 14.82
N GLY A 39 -41.38 8.38 15.74
CA GLY A 39 -42.83 8.19 15.58
C GLY A 39 -43.64 9.49 15.62
N GLN A 40 -43.19 10.49 16.39
CA GLN A 40 -43.88 11.80 16.46
C GLN A 40 -43.66 12.65 15.21
N GLN A 41 -42.51 12.57 14.54
CA GLN A 41 -42.25 13.32 13.31
C GLN A 41 -42.96 12.73 12.09
N GLN A 42 -43.14 11.40 12.03
CA GLN A 42 -43.88 10.75 10.94
C GLN A 42 -45.37 11.09 10.94
N GLY A 43 -45.97 11.34 12.11
CA GLY A 43 -47.36 11.81 12.22
C GLY A 43 -47.59 13.26 11.78
N GLN A 44 -46.54 14.10 11.77
CA GLN A 44 -46.62 15.51 11.36
C GLN A 44 -46.39 15.71 9.86
N GLN A 45 -45.77 14.75 9.16
CA GLN A 45 -45.47 14.85 7.73
C GLN A 45 -46.61 14.37 6.80
N GLN A 46 -47.65 13.71 7.31
CA GLN A 46 -48.77 13.19 6.49
C GLN A 46 -49.78 14.27 6.02
N GLY A 47 -49.49 15.55 6.20
CA GLY A 47 -50.37 16.65 5.80
C GLY A 47 -49.82 17.59 4.71
N GLN A 48 -48.61 17.38 4.19
CA GLN A 48 -48.00 18.30 3.22
C GLN A 48 -47.63 17.59 1.92
N GLN A 49 -48.06 18.21 0.80
CA GLN A 49 -47.95 17.68 -0.55
C GLN A 49 -46.49 17.35 -0.92
N GLN A 50 -46.42 16.23 -1.62
CA GLN A 50 -45.24 15.50 -2.04
C GLN A 50 -44.60 16.20 -3.24
N ASP A 51 -43.78 17.22 -2.98
CA ASP A 51 -42.81 17.79 -3.93
C ASP A 51 -41.79 18.63 -3.14
N GLN A 52 -41.00 17.97 -2.28
CA GLN A 52 -39.83 18.61 -1.67
C GLN A 52 -38.71 17.59 -1.49
N GLN A 53 -37.59 17.91 -2.11
CA GLN A 53 -36.30 17.21 -2.12
C GLN A 53 -35.89 16.70 -0.73
N ASP A 54 -35.40 15.46 -0.71
CA ASP A 54 -34.95 14.65 0.43
C ASP A 54 -34.04 15.41 1.41
N CYS A 55 -34.62 16.04 2.44
CA CYS A 55 -33.90 16.58 3.59
C CYS A 55 -34.03 15.57 4.75
N LEU A 56 -32.91 14.98 5.18
CA LEU A 56 -32.89 14.22 6.43
C LEU A 56 -33.45 15.09 7.56
N SER A 57 -34.37 14.54 8.36
CA SER A 57 -34.84 15.24 9.56
C SER A 57 -33.66 15.50 10.50
N VAL A 58 -33.74 16.56 11.32
CA VAL A 58 -32.70 16.86 12.34
C VAL A 58 -32.43 15.64 13.22
N VAL A 59 -33.46 14.81 13.45
CA VAL A 59 -33.39 13.57 14.24
C VAL A 59 -32.61 12.48 13.51
N ASP A 60 -32.84 12.30 12.21
CA ASP A 60 -32.11 11.32 11.38
C ASP A 60 -30.65 11.73 11.18
N PHE A 61 -30.37 13.02 11.03
CA PHE A 61 -28.99 13.55 11.01
C PHE A 61 -28.22 13.17 12.28
N TRP A 62 -28.82 13.35 13.46
CA TRP A 62 -28.17 12.99 14.72
C TRP A 62 -28.04 11.48 14.90
N HIS A 63 -29.00 10.69 14.41
CA HIS A 63 -28.91 9.24 14.41
C HIS A 63 -27.70 8.74 13.60
N GLU A 64 -27.58 9.20 12.35
CA GLU A 64 -26.47 8.83 11.46
C GLU A 64 -25.12 9.29 12.03
N ARG A 65 -25.07 10.50 12.60
CA ARG A 65 -23.87 11.06 13.20
C ARG A 65 -23.42 10.31 14.46
N LEU A 66 -24.33 9.77 15.25
CA LEU A 66 -24.02 9.07 16.51
C LEU A 66 -23.73 7.57 16.32
N LYS A 67 -23.94 7.01 15.12
CA LYS A 67 -23.61 5.63 14.70
C LYS A 67 -23.96 4.60 15.77
N PHE A 68 -25.24 4.48 16.09
CA PHE A 68 -25.70 3.45 17.01
C PHE A 68 -25.57 2.07 16.34
N PRO A 69 -25.10 1.03 17.05
CA PRO A 69 -25.18 -0.33 16.53
C PRO A 69 -26.66 -0.76 16.49
N ASP A 70 -27.15 -1.25 15.34
CA ASP A 70 -28.54 -1.71 15.17
C ASP A 70 -29.00 -2.73 16.24
N ALA A 71 -28.04 -3.43 16.85
CA ALA A 71 -28.25 -4.37 17.96
C ALA A 71 -28.73 -3.71 19.27
N GLU A 72 -28.44 -2.43 19.52
CA GLU A 72 -28.91 -1.67 20.69
C GLU A 72 -30.37 -1.23 20.53
N ILE A 73 -30.88 -1.13 19.30
CA ILE A 73 -32.26 -0.74 18.99
C ILE A 73 -33.19 -1.97 19.09
N GLN A 74 -32.68 -3.16 18.80
CA GLN A 74 -33.44 -4.41 18.95
C GLN A 74 -33.66 -4.82 20.41
N SER A 75 -32.73 -4.51 21.33
CA SER A 75 -32.92 -4.77 22.76
C SER A 75 -34.00 -3.87 23.39
N VAL A 76 -34.23 -2.68 22.83
CA VAL A 76 -35.32 -1.78 23.25
C VAL A 76 -36.67 -2.21 22.65
N LYS A 77 -36.71 -2.71 21.40
CA LYS A 77 -37.92 -3.31 20.81
C LYS A 77 -38.45 -4.51 21.61
N ALA A 78 -37.57 -5.30 22.23
CA ALA A 78 -37.95 -6.44 23.06
C ALA A 78 -38.64 -6.06 24.38
N ASN A 79 -38.50 -4.80 24.84
CA ASN A 79 -39.12 -4.33 26.09
C ASN A 79 -40.51 -3.68 25.91
N ILE A 80 -41.07 -3.66 24.68
CA ILE A 80 -42.37 -3.03 24.38
C ILE A 80 -43.46 -4.07 24.05
N THR A 81 -43.16 -5.36 24.06
CA THR A 81 -44.17 -6.42 23.90
C THR A 81 -44.51 -7.06 25.25
N PRO A 82 -45.78 -6.98 25.71
CA PRO A 82 -46.19 -7.73 26.90
C PRO A 82 -46.41 -9.20 26.50
N ASN A 83 -45.98 -10.11 27.39
CA ASN A 83 -46.15 -11.57 27.41
C ASN A 83 -45.13 -12.42 26.62
N ASN A 84 -44.11 -12.92 27.33
CA ASN A 84 -44.13 -14.31 27.79
C ASN A 84 -43.00 -14.58 28.80
N ILE A 85 -43.38 -15.22 29.90
CA ILE A 85 -42.52 -15.75 30.95
C ILE A 85 -41.86 -17.03 30.40
N ALA A 86 -40.53 -17.04 30.21
CA ALA A 86 -39.75 -18.27 30.25
C ALA A 86 -38.23 -18.00 30.31
N SER A 87 -37.59 -18.70 31.26
CA SER A 87 -36.16 -19.00 31.42
C SER A 87 -35.15 -17.84 31.47
N LYS A 88 -34.90 -17.38 32.71
CA LYS A 88 -33.53 -17.16 33.19
C LYS A 88 -32.75 -18.45 32.96
N ASP A 89 -31.76 -18.42 32.07
CA ASP A 89 -30.54 -19.25 32.09
C ASP A 89 -29.79 -18.99 30.77
N ASN A 90 -28.99 -17.92 30.73
CA ASN A 90 -27.84 -17.75 29.81
C ASN A 90 -27.09 -16.44 30.09
N ILE A 91 -26.78 -16.18 31.36
CA ILE A 91 -25.81 -15.14 31.75
C ILE A 91 -24.48 -15.85 32.00
N GLY A 92 -23.88 -16.32 30.91
CA GLY A 92 -22.66 -17.12 30.98
C GLY A 92 -21.96 -17.34 29.65
N GLU A 93 -22.21 -16.52 28.62
CA GLU A 93 -21.52 -16.67 27.33
C GLU A 93 -21.52 -15.38 26.50
N ARG A 94 -21.08 -14.26 27.10
CA ARG A 94 -20.90 -12.99 26.36
C ARG A 94 -19.58 -12.28 26.64
N THR A 95 -18.53 -13.08 26.83
CA THR A 95 -17.13 -12.63 26.72
C THR A 95 -16.34 -13.58 25.83
N ALA A 96 -16.88 -13.94 24.67
CA ALA A 96 -16.04 -14.36 23.55
C ALA A 96 -15.50 -13.08 22.92
N ILE A 97 -14.23 -12.78 23.22
CA ILE A 97 -13.42 -11.84 22.45
C ILE A 97 -13.62 -12.22 20.99
N GLY A 98 -14.20 -11.32 20.19
CA GLY A 98 -14.36 -11.54 18.75
C GLY A 98 -12.99 -11.73 18.14
N ILE A 99 -12.57 -12.98 17.96
CA ILE A 99 -11.48 -13.32 17.07
C ILE A 99 -12.05 -13.00 15.69
N ASP A 100 -11.47 -12.01 15.00
CA ASP A 100 -11.80 -11.74 13.61
C ASP A 100 -11.54 -13.03 12.82
N ASP A 101 -12.59 -13.80 12.54
CA ASP A 101 -12.47 -15.07 11.84
C ASP A 101 -11.77 -14.87 10.49
N ILE A 102 -10.85 -15.78 10.16
CA ILE A 102 -10.12 -15.76 8.89
C ILE A 102 -11.14 -15.88 7.76
N LYS A 103 -11.18 -14.88 6.89
CA LYS A 103 -12.03 -14.88 5.70
C LYS A 103 -11.29 -15.60 4.58
N TRP A 104 -11.97 -16.54 3.94
CA TRP A 104 -11.43 -17.31 2.81
C TRP A 104 -11.86 -16.79 1.44
N GLY A 105 -12.63 -15.68 1.40
CA GLY A 105 -13.08 -15.04 0.17
C GLY A 105 -14.19 -15.79 -0.55
N ASN A 106 -14.57 -15.33 -1.76
CA ASN A 106 -15.60 -15.98 -2.56
C ASN A 106 -15.01 -17.13 -3.41
N LYS A 107 -15.83 -18.15 -3.72
CA LYS A 107 -15.43 -19.30 -4.56
C LYS A 107 -14.86 -18.87 -5.91
N SER A 108 -15.43 -17.83 -6.53
CA SER A 108 -14.92 -17.27 -7.81
C SER A 108 -13.45 -16.88 -7.74
N ASP A 109 -13.03 -16.36 -6.58
CA ASP A 109 -11.69 -15.80 -6.40
C ASP A 109 -10.68 -16.90 -6.14
N ILE A 110 -11.09 -17.94 -5.43
CA ILE A 110 -10.31 -19.16 -5.23
C ILE A 110 -10.07 -19.83 -6.59
N VAL A 111 -11.11 -19.97 -7.42
CA VAL A 111 -10.96 -20.53 -8.78
C VAL A 111 -10.00 -19.69 -9.61
N LEU A 112 -10.11 -18.35 -9.58
CA LEU A 112 -9.18 -17.46 -10.27
C LEU A 112 -7.73 -17.71 -9.80
N VAL A 113 -7.49 -17.78 -8.50
CA VAL A 113 -6.15 -18.04 -7.94
C VAL A 113 -5.61 -19.40 -8.38
N VAL A 114 -6.42 -20.46 -8.33
CA VAL A 114 -6.01 -21.80 -8.77
C VAL A 114 -5.61 -21.78 -10.25
N VAL A 115 -6.40 -21.14 -11.12
CA VAL A 115 -6.07 -21.01 -12.55
C VAL A 115 -4.76 -20.25 -12.74
N LEU A 116 -4.56 -19.13 -12.03
CA LEU A 116 -3.33 -18.34 -12.13
C LEU A 116 -2.09 -19.10 -11.64
N VAL A 117 -2.22 -19.89 -10.57
CA VAL A 117 -1.15 -20.76 -10.06
C VAL A 117 -0.79 -21.84 -11.08
N LEU A 118 -1.78 -22.50 -11.68
CA LEU A 118 -1.55 -23.50 -12.71
C LEU A 118 -0.85 -22.90 -13.93
N VAL A 119 -1.30 -21.73 -14.39
CA VAL A 119 -0.67 -21.02 -15.51
C VAL A 119 0.79 -20.66 -15.18
N ALA A 120 1.05 -20.08 -14.00
CA ALA A 120 2.41 -19.72 -13.59
C ALA A 120 3.33 -20.95 -13.48
N GLY A 121 2.84 -22.05 -12.90
CA GLY A 121 3.59 -23.31 -12.81
C GLY A 121 3.87 -23.94 -14.18
N LEU A 122 2.91 -23.88 -15.11
CA LEU A 122 3.12 -24.33 -16.50
C LEU A 122 4.16 -23.47 -17.23
N ILE A 123 4.15 -22.15 -17.03
CA ILE A 123 5.17 -21.24 -17.58
C ILE A 123 6.55 -21.60 -17.02
N ALA A 124 6.65 -21.85 -15.71
CA ALA A 124 7.91 -22.29 -15.10
C ALA A 124 8.40 -23.63 -15.68
N LYS A 125 7.50 -24.50 -16.12
CA LYS A 125 7.84 -25.81 -16.71
C LYS A 125 8.14 -25.79 -18.21
N ILE A 126 8.05 -24.65 -18.88
CA ILE A 126 8.39 -24.53 -20.32
C ILE A 126 9.76 -25.16 -20.66
N PRO A 127 10.85 -24.93 -19.90
CA PRO A 127 12.15 -25.54 -20.20
C PRO A 127 12.10 -27.07 -20.24
N ALA A 128 11.45 -27.68 -19.26
CA ALA A 128 11.33 -29.12 -19.16
C ALA A 128 10.39 -29.71 -20.24
N ILE A 129 9.30 -29.00 -20.60
CA ILE A 129 8.33 -29.45 -21.60
C ILE A 129 8.90 -29.40 -23.01
N PHE A 130 9.66 -28.35 -23.33
CA PHE A 130 10.18 -28.10 -24.68
C PHE A 130 11.66 -28.42 -24.86
N GLY A 131 12.35 -28.90 -23.81
CA GLY A 131 13.78 -29.20 -23.84
C GLY A 131 14.66 -27.96 -24.04
N ILE A 132 14.22 -26.80 -23.54
CA ILE A 132 15.00 -25.56 -23.59
C ILE A 132 16.00 -25.55 -22.43
N ASN A 133 17.20 -25.04 -22.67
CA ASN A 133 18.19 -24.88 -21.61
C ASN A 133 17.64 -24.01 -20.47
N GLU A 134 17.70 -24.53 -19.24
CA GLU A 134 17.12 -23.89 -18.06
C GLU A 134 17.79 -22.55 -17.72
N GLU A 135 19.12 -22.49 -17.82
CA GLU A 135 19.89 -21.27 -17.55
C GLU A 135 19.52 -20.15 -18.54
N PHE A 136 19.43 -20.48 -19.83
CA PHE A 136 18.95 -19.57 -20.86
C PHE A 136 17.55 -19.05 -20.56
N PHE A 137 16.62 -19.94 -20.21
CA PHE A 137 15.23 -19.55 -19.97
C PHE A 137 15.07 -18.74 -18.69
N TYR A 138 15.54 -19.24 -17.54
CA TYR A 138 15.28 -18.61 -16.24
C TYR A 138 16.02 -17.29 -16.08
N SER A 139 17.26 -17.19 -16.58
CA SER A 139 18.02 -15.94 -16.53
C SER A 139 17.23 -14.79 -17.15
N ARG A 140 16.56 -15.04 -18.28
CA ARG A 140 15.80 -14.04 -19.05
C ARG A 140 14.34 -13.92 -18.62
N ASN A 141 13.73 -15.02 -18.19
CA ASN A 141 12.26 -15.14 -18.09
C ASN A 141 11.71 -15.34 -16.66
N VAL A 142 12.56 -15.38 -15.62
CA VAL A 142 12.07 -15.62 -14.23
C VAL A 142 10.97 -14.65 -13.80
N GLY A 143 11.05 -13.37 -14.21
CA GLY A 143 9.99 -12.39 -13.94
C GLY A 143 8.66 -12.72 -14.62
N PHE A 144 8.70 -13.27 -15.83
CA PHE A 144 7.51 -13.62 -16.61
C PHE A 144 6.78 -14.87 -16.11
N VAL A 145 7.38 -15.63 -15.20
CA VAL A 145 6.71 -16.75 -14.53
C VAL A 145 5.61 -16.23 -13.60
N ILE A 146 5.89 -15.18 -12.82
CA ILE A 146 5.03 -14.74 -11.71
C ILE A 146 4.29 -13.44 -12.04
N PHE A 147 4.97 -12.43 -12.60
CA PHE A 147 4.38 -11.10 -12.79
C PHE A 147 3.15 -11.09 -13.68
N PRO A 148 3.06 -11.83 -14.80
CA PRO A 148 1.85 -11.90 -15.61
C PRO A 148 0.65 -12.42 -14.83
N ALA A 149 0.84 -13.45 -13.99
CA ALA A 149 -0.23 -14.01 -13.17
C ALA A 149 -0.72 -13.01 -12.09
N LEU A 150 0.20 -12.34 -11.40
CA LEU A 150 -0.14 -11.28 -10.44
C LEU A 150 -0.82 -10.08 -11.11
N THR A 151 -0.35 -9.70 -12.30
CA THR A 151 -0.92 -8.59 -13.06
C THR A 151 -2.34 -8.92 -13.51
N ALA A 152 -2.55 -10.14 -14.02
CA ALA A 152 -3.87 -10.65 -14.39
C ALA A 152 -4.82 -10.65 -13.19
N PHE A 153 -4.35 -11.09 -12.00
CA PHE A 153 -5.15 -11.03 -10.77
C PHE A 153 -5.71 -9.62 -10.55
N PHE A 154 -4.89 -8.58 -10.57
CA PHE A 154 -5.34 -7.20 -10.36
C PHE A 154 -6.17 -6.64 -11.52
N VAL A 155 -5.86 -7.01 -12.78
CA VAL A 155 -6.69 -6.62 -13.93
C VAL A 155 -8.14 -7.07 -13.74
N PHE A 156 -8.35 -8.34 -13.39
CA PHE A 156 -9.70 -8.87 -13.14
C PHE A 156 -10.32 -8.27 -11.88
N LYS A 157 -9.52 -8.10 -10.84
CA LYS A 157 -10.00 -7.69 -9.53
C LYS A 157 -10.29 -6.20 -9.38
N ASN A 158 -9.65 -5.36 -10.18
CA ASN A 158 -9.80 -3.92 -10.15
C ASN A 158 -10.62 -3.40 -11.34
N GLY A 159 -11.10 -4.28 -12.23
CA GLY A 159 -11.95 -3.89 -13.37
C GLY A 159 -11.25 -2.95 -14.36
N VAL A 160 -9.96 -3.19 -14.61
CA VAL A 160 -9.13 -2.33 -15.46
C VAL A 160 -9.72 -2.22 -16.87
N SER A 161 -9.77 -1.00 -17.43
CA SER A 161 -10.38 -0.75 -18.75
C SER A 161 -9.66 -1.52 -19.87
N LYS A 162 -10.39 -1.85 -20.95
CA LYS A 162 -9.82 -2.60 -22.09
C LYS A 162 -8.61 -1.93 -22.73
N ILE A 163 -8.59 -0.59 -22.78
CA ILE A 163 -7.45 0.19 -23.29
C ILE A 163 -6.22 -0.05 -22.42
N HIS A 164 -6.37 0.06 -21.09
CA HIS A 164 -5.28 -0.17 -20.15
C HIS A 164 -4.79 -1.63 -20.16
N ILE A 165 -5.68 -2.61 -20.35
CA ILE A 165 -5.30 -4.02 -20.57
C ILE A 165 -4.44 -4.16 -21.84
N GLY A 166 -4.82 -3.48 -22.92
CA GLY A 166 -4.02 -3.45 -24.15
C GLY A 166 -2.63 -2.88 -23.94
N VAL A 167 -2.52 -1.78 -23.18
CA VAL A 167 -1.23 -1.16 -22.81
C VAL A 167 -0.37 -2.11 -21.96
N ILE A 168 -0.95 -2.71 -20.91
CA ILE A 168 -0.28 -3.71 -20.06
C ILE A 168 0.28 -4.85 -20.91
N SER A 169 -0.55 -5.40 -21.80
CA SER A 169 -0.19 -6.54 -22.65
C SER A 169 0.92 -6.17 -23.64
N LEU A 170 0.83 -4.98 -24.25
CA LEU A 170 1.84 -4.48 -25.19
C LEU A 170 3.20 -4.31 -24.52
N PHE A 171 3.27 -3.62 -23.37
CA PHE A 171 4.54 -3.42 -22.66
C PHE A 171 5.15 -4.75 -22.19
N THR A 172 4.32 -5.66 -21.68
CA THR A 172 4.77 -7.00 -21.27
C THR A 172 5.33 -7.78 -22.47
N LEU A 173 4.67 -7.71 -23.63
CA LEU A 173 5.10 -8.38 -24.84
C LEU A 173 6.40 -7.78 -25.41
N ILE A 174 6.54 -6.45 -25.42
CA ILE A 174 7.78 -5.77 -25.84
C ILE A 174 8.94 -6.23 -24.97
N ALA A 175 8.76 -6.24 -23.65
CA ALA A 175 9.78 -6.70 -22.72
C ALA A 175 10.16 -8.17 -22.99
N LEU A 176 9.16 -9.05 -23.17
CA LEU A 176 9.37 -10.48 -23.43
C LEU A 176 10.11 -10.73 -24.75
N VAL A 177 9.68 -10.08 -25.84
CA VAL A 177 10.32 -10.21 -27.15
C VAL A 177 11.74 -9.67 -27.10
N PHE A 178 11.94 -8.50 -26.49
CA PHE A 178 13.25 -7.86 -26.40
C PHE A 178 14.27 -8.75 -25.68
N ILE A 179 13.97 -9.22 -24.47
CA ILE A 179 14.95 -10.00 -23.67
C ILE A 179 15.29 -11.34 -24.34
N ASN A 180 14.32 -11.95 -25.04
CA ASN A 180 14.55 -13.19 -25.77
C ASN A 180 15.19 -12.96 -27.16
N SER A 181 15.21 -11.72 -27.67
CA SER A 181 15.93 -11.38 -28.91
C SER A 181 17.40 -11.06 -28.70
N LEU A 182 17.83 -10.82 -27.45
CA LEU A 182 19.24 -10.56 -27.15
C LEU A 182 20.10 -11.79 -27.44
N PRO A 183 21.31 -11.60 -28.01
CA PRO A 183 22.20 -12.71 -28.35
C PRO A 183 22.60 -13.50 -27.12
N ASP A 184 22.71 -14.82 -27.28
CA ASP A 184 23.17 -15.70 -26.21
C ASP A 184 24.69 -15.75 -26.16
N VAL A 185 25.26 -14.96 -25.27
CA VAL A 185 26.68 -14.90 -25.00
C VAL A 185 26.92 -15.31 -23.55
N LYS A 186 27.90 -16.18 -23.32
CA LYS A 186 28.14 -16.81 -22.01
C LYS A 186 28.42 -15.79 -20.90
N GLU A 187 29.05 -14.68 -21.23
CA GLU A 187 29.33 -13.59 -20.29
C GLU A 187 28.95 -12.25 -20.93
N SER A 188 27.82 -11.69 -20.48
CA SER A 188 27.43 -10.32 -20.84
C SER A 188 26.82 -9.60 -19.65
N ASP A 189 27.53 -8.57 -19.21
CA ASP A 189 27.06 -7.62 -18.20
C ASP A 189 25.73 -6.99 -18.64
N THR A 190 25.58 -6.62 -19.92
CA THR A 190 24.35 -5.96 -20.41
C THR A 190 23.16 -6.91 -20.42
N LEU A 191 23.36 -8.20 -20.70
CA LEU A 191 22.30 -9.22 -20.63
C LEU A 191 21.84 -9.44 -19.19
N VAL A 192 22.78 -9.64 -18.26
CA VAL A 192 22.48 -9.82 -16.83
C VAL A 192 21.75 -8.59 -16.30
N LEU A 193 22.25 -7.41 -16.64
CA LEU A 193 21.69 -6.15 -16.18
C LEU A 193 20.28 -5.90 -16.73
N SER A 194 20.05 -6.19 -18.02
CA SER A 194 18.71 -6.13 -18.62
C SER A 194 17.75 -7.12 -17.96
N SER A 195 18.23 -8.33 -17.67
CA SER A 195 17.45 -9.37 -17.00
C SER A 195 17.05 -8.97 -15.58
N ILE A 196 17.92 -8.30 -14.82
CA ILE A 196 17.57 -7.79 -13.48
C ILE A 196 16.55 -6.64 -13.57
N HIS A 197 16.75 -5.70 -14.50
CA HIS A 197 15.88 -4.51 -14.59
C HIS A 197 14.51 -4.82 -15.20
N ILE A 198 14.36 -5.89 -15.99
CA ILE A 198 13.05 -6.31 -16.50
C ILE A 198 12.10 -6.72 -15.36
N LEU A 199 12.61 -7.27 -14.25
CA LEU A 199 11.80 -7.56 -13.05
C LEU A 199 11.19 -6.26 -12.50
N LEU A 200 11.96 -5.17 -12.48
CA LEU A 200 11.49 -3.87 -12.02
C LEU A 200 10.47 -3.24 -13.00
N LEU A 201 10.63 -3.46 -14.31
CA LEU A 201 9.67 -3.04 -15.32
C LEU A 201 8.36 -3.83 -15.25
N LEU A 202 8.42 -5.14 -15.08
CA LEU A 202 7.24 -5.98 -14.87
C LEU A 202 6.54 -5.65 -13.55
N TRP A 203 7.31 -5.33 -12.52
CA TRP A 203 6.78 -4.79 -11.26
C TRP A 203 6.05 -3.46 -11.45
N ALA A 204 6.54 -2.57 -12.33
CA ALA A 204 5.84 -1.33 -12.67
C ALA A 204 4.51 -1.59 -13.41
N VAL A 205 4.49 -2.56 -14.33
CA VAL A 205 3.27 -3.02 -15.02
C VAL A 205 2.25 -3.57 -14.03
N LEU A 206 2.70 -4.39 -13.07
CA LEU A 206 1.88 -4.86 -11.96
C LEU A 206 1.32 -3.69 -11.13
N GLY A 207 2.15 -2.69 -10.83
CA GLY A 207 1.74 -1.49 -10.11
C GLY A 207 0.64 -0.70 -10.84
N PHE A 208 0.75 -0.61 -12.17
CA PHE A 208 -0.27 0.02 -12.99
C PHE A 208 -1.60 -0.74 -12.96
N ALA A 209 -1.57 -2.07 -13.05
CA ALA A 209 -2.76 -2.91 -12.88
C ALA A 209 -3.36 -2.81 -11.47
N PHE A 210 -2.50 -2.66 -10.45
CA PHE A 210 -2.92 -2.47 -9.06
C PHE A 210 -3.65 -1.15 -8.86
N THR A 211 -3.13 -0.04 -9.39
CA THR A 211 -3.74 1.28 -9.19
C THR A 211 -5.04 1.46 -9.98
N GLY A 212 -5.22 0.74 -11.08
CA GLY A 212 -6.51 0.61 -11.78
C GLY A 212 -6.88 1.76 -12.74
N ASP A 213 -6.22 2.92 -12.67
CA ASP A 213 -6.48 4.04 -13.57
C ASP A 213 -5.24 4.93 -13.79
N LEU A 214 -5.11 5.47 -15.00
CA LEU A 214 -4.12 6.46 -15.43
C LEU A 214 -4.63 7.91 -15.24
N SER A 215 -5.89 8.11 -14.82
CA SER A 215 -6.52 9.43 -14.74
C SER A 215 -5.93 10.40 -13.69
N ILE A 216 -4.99 9.95 -12.85
CA ILE A 216 -4.31 10.83 -11.88
C ILE A 216 -2.79 10.78 -12.09
N LYS A 217 -2.26 11.76 -12.84
CA LYS A 217 -1.11 12.63 -12.44
C LYS A 217 -0.31 13.28 -13.55
N LEU A 218 -0.53 13.03 -14.85
CA LEU A 218 0.24 13.79 -15.85
C LEU A 218 -0.26 15.24 -16.01
N SER A 219 -1.58 15.48 -15.95
CA SER A 219 -2.16 16.83 -16.02
C SER A 219 -1.85 17.67 -14.78
N ASP A 220 -1.77 17.06 -13.60
CA ASP A 220 -1.54 17.78 -12.34
C ASP A 220 -0.09 18.24 -12.17
N ILE A 221 0.86 17.55 -12.82
CA ILE A 221 2.28 17.95 -12.88
C ILE A 221 2.47 19.24 -13.70
N PHE A 222 1.64 19.46 -14.73
CA PHE A 222 1.74 20.61 -15.63
C PHE A 222 0.72 21.74 -15.38
N HIS A 223 -0.39 21.48 -14.69
CA HIS A 223 -1.48 22.46 -14.53
C HIS A 223 -1.71 23.05 -13.13
N TYR A 224 -0.77 22.89 -12.19
CA TYR A 224 -0.91 23.46 -10.85
C TYR A 224 -1.06 25.00 -10.82
N ASN A 225 -0.68 25.73 -11.88
CA ASN A 225 -0.55 27.19 -11.84
C ASN A 225 -1.61 28.02 -12.60
N LYS A 226 -2.79 27.47 -12.94
CA LYS A 226 -3.77 28.24 -13.76
C LYS A 226 -5.17 28.46 -13.18
N ARG A 227 -5.56 27.82 -12.07
CA ARG A 227 -6.96 27.90 -11.57
C ARG A 227 -7.22 28.71 -10.29
N LEU A 228 -6.21 29.33 -9.67
CA LEU A 228 -6.39 30.12 -8.43
C LEU A 228 -6.60 31.64 -8.65
N LYS A 229 -6.76 32.12 -9.89
CA LYS A 229 -6.80 33.57 -10.19
C LYS A 229 -8.15 34.17 -10.57
N ARG A 230 -9.28 33.44 -10.43
CA ARG A 230 -10.60 34.00 -10.75
C ARG A 230 -11.69 33.49 -9.80
N GLN A 231 -11.76 34.07 -8.61
CA GLN A 231 -13.03 34.30 -7.93
C GLN A 231 -12.82 35.39 -6.86
N PRO A 232 -13.32 36.61 -7.07
CA PRO A 232 -13.36 37.62 -6.01
C PRO A 232 -14.41 37.21 -4.97
N LEU A 233 -13.97 37.14 -3.72
CA LEU A 233 -14.81 36.89 -2.55
C LEU A 233 -15.70 38.13 -2.33
N PHE A 234 -16.99 38.00 -2.64
CA PHE A 234 -17.98 39.04 -2.42
C PHE A 234 -18.74 38.82 -1.09
N ILE A 235 -18.79 39.91 -0.32
CA ILE A 235 -19.79 40.36 0.69
C ILE A 235 -19.60 39.94 2.16
N ASN A 236 -19.28 40.98 2.96
CA ASN A 236 -19.63 41.17 4.37
C ASN A 236 -21.10 41.60 4.46
N GLU A 237 -21.96 40.96 5.29
CA GLU A 237 -23.14 41.60 5.92
C GLU A 237 -23.73 40.72 7.04
N PRO A 238 -24.41 41.30 8.05
CA PRO A 238 -24.87 40.59 9.24
C PRO A 238 -26.19 39.85 9.01
N ILE A 239 -26.29 38.64 9.55
CA ILE A 239 -27.43 37.74 9.40
C ILE A 239 -28.66 38.35 10.08
N THR A 240 -29.65 38.76 9.28
CA THR A 240 -31.01 39.05 9.73
C THR A 240 -31.90 37.85 9.45
N ASN A 241 -32.80 37.55 10.39
CA ASN A 241 -33.74 36.43 10.32
C ASN A 241 -34.66 36.55 9.09
N ASN A 242 -34.95 35.40 8.46
CA ASN A 242 -35.81 35.19 7.27
C ASN A 242 -35.08 35.10 5.92
N GLN A 243 -34.10 34.21 5.79
CA GLN A 243 -33.77 33.63 4.48
C GLN A 243 -34.21 32.16 4.46
N GLU A 244 -35.16 31.86 3.56
CA GLU A 244 -35.46 30.50 3.12
C GLU A 244 -34.18 29.82 2.66
N ILE A 245 -33.89 28.66 3.25
CA ILE A 245 -32.78 27.81 2.87
C ILE A 245 -33.15 27.22 1.50
N THR A 246 -32.73 27.88 0.43
CA THR A 246 -32.78 27.30 -0.91
C THR A 246 -31.61 26.34 -1.06
N CYS A 247 -31.88 25.05 -0.93
CA CYS A 247 -30.93 23.97 -1.15
C CYS A 247 -30.64 23.84 -2.66
N ASN A 248 -29.76 24.69 -3.20
CA ASN A 248 -29.11 24.37 -4.47
C ASN A 248 -28.13 23.21 -4.24
N SER A 249 -28.43 22.07 -4.84
CA SER A 249 -27.61 20.86 -4.87
C SER A 249 -26.13 21.18 -5.09
N PRO A 250 -25.19 20.67 -4.29
CA PRO A 250 -23.86 20.41 -4.81
C PRO A 250 -24.03 19.35 -5.91
N HIS A 251 -23.42 19.58 -7.06
CA HIS A 251 -23.28 18.59 -8.12
C HIS A 251 -23.00 17.20 -7.52
N SER A 252 -23.77 16.21 -7.99
CA SER A 252 -23.50 14.77 -7.94
C SER A 252 -22.27 14.42 -7.10
N VAL A 253 -22.53 14.10 -5.82
CA VAL A 253 -21.61 13.25 -5.08
C VAL A 253 -21.73 11.88 -5.73
N ASP A 254 -21.03 11.71 -6.85
CA ASP A 254 -20.69 10.40 -7.35
C ASP A 254 -20.10 9.65 -6.16
N ASN A 255 -20.66 8.47 -5.89
CA ASN A 255 -20.17 7.55 -4.88
C ASN A 255 -18.63 7.42 -4.99
N ILE A 256 -17.89 8.17 -4.17
CA ILE A 256 -16.45 7.97 -3.96
C ILE A 256 -16.29 6.74 -3.05
N ASN A 257 -16.76 5.60 -3.54
CA ASN A 257 -16.27 4.28 -3.18
C ASN A 257 -15.25 3.78 -4.22
N ALA A 258 -14.70 4.69 -5.02
CA ALA A 258 -13.40 4.47 -5.65
C ALA A 258 -12.36 4.41 -4.54
N SER A 259 -12.08 3.20 -4.07
CA SER A 259 -10.79 2.85 -3.46
C SER A 259 -9.71 3.24 -4.47
N ASN A 260 -9.30 4.50 -4.46
CA ASN A 260 -8.21 4.99 -5.28
C ASN A 260 -6.94 4.33 -4.76
N ASN A 261 -6.66 3.13 -5.26
CA ASN A 261 -5.48 2.34 -4.96
C ASN A 261 -4.28 3.24 -5.20
N SER A 262 -3.71 3.78 -4.13
CA SER A 262 -2.68 4.82 -4.25
C SER A 262 -1.32 4.15 -4.51
N PRO A 263 -0.36 4.84 -5.16
CA PRO A 263 1.00 4.34 -5.27
C PRO A 263 1.62 3.95 -3.91
N LEU A 264 1.18 4.62 -2.83
CA LEU A 264 1.59 4.29 -1.47
C LEU A 264 1.06 2.92 -1.01
N GLU A 265 -0.20 2.61 -1.33
CA GLU A 265 -0.81 1.30 -1.02
C GLU A 265 -0.18 0.18 -1.85
N PHE A 266 0.18 0.44 -3.11
CA PHE A 266 0.92 -0.53 -3.91
C PHE A 266 2.26 -0.88 -3.28
N LEU A 267 3.06 0.12 -2.87
CA LEU A 267 4.35 -0.16 -2.24
C LEU A 267 4.18 -0.86 -0.89
N LYS A 268 3.16 -0.49 -0.10
CA LYS A 268 2.82 -1.20 1.14
C LYS A 268 2.50 -2.67 0.86
N TYR A 269 1.64 -2.93 -0.12
CA TYR A 269 1.28 -4.27 -0.57
C TYR A 269 2.51 -5.11 -0.94
N ASN A 270 3.52 -4.54 -1.59
CA ASN A 270 4.75 -5.26 -1.92
C ASN A 270 5.51 -5.73 -0.66
N GLY A 271 5.57 -4.90 0.38
CA GLY A 271 6.14 -5.30 1.66
C GLY A 271 5.37 -6.45 2.29
N ASP A 272 4.03 -6.35 2.30
CA ASP A 272 3.16 -7.40 2.85
C ASP A 272 3.31 -8.70 2.03
N LEU A 273 3.44 -8.59 0.71
CA LEU A 273 3.63 -9.71 -0.21
C LEU A 273 4.95 -10.45 0.03
N ILE A 274 6.06 -9.72 0.20
CA ILE A 274 7.37 -10.33 0.50
C ILE A 274 7.29 -11.13 1.80
N VAL A 275 6.68 -10.56 2.83
CA VAL A 275 6.51 -11.24 4.12
C VAL A 275 5.66 -12.50 3.95
N MET A 276 4.49 -12.40 3.32
CA MET A 276 3.59 -13.54 3.18
C MET A 276 4.15 -14.64 2.30
N THR A 277 4.78 -14.27 1.19
CA THR A 277 5.48 -15.23 0.32
C THR A 277 6.56 -15.96 1.11
N THR A 278 7.35 -15.24 1.91
CA THR A 278 8.40 -15.84 2.75
C THR A 278 7.82 -16.83 3.78
N LEU A 279 6.74 -16.47 4.47
CA LEU A 279 6.08 -17.36 5.43
C LEU A 279 5.53 -18.62 4.75
N ILE A 280 4.89 -18.47 3.59
CA ILE A 280 4.38 -19.59 2.80
C ILE A 280 5.52 -20.49 2.33
N LEU A 281 6.64 -19.91 1.85
CA LEU A 281 7.80 -20.67 1.39
C LEU A 281 8.50 -21.42 2.53
N ILE A 282 8.63 -20.82 3.72
CA ILE A 282 9.20 -21.50 4.89
C ILE A 282 8.29 -22.67 5.31
N ALA A 283 6.98 -22.43 5.43
CA ALA A 283 6.03 -23.48 5.79
C ALA A 283 6.01 -24.61 4.74
N GLY A 284 5.97 -24.26 3.46
CA GLY A 284 6.02 -25.19 2.34
C GLY A 284 7.35 -25.94 2.25
N GLY A 285 8.47 -25.28 2.55
CA GLY A 285 9.81 -25.87 2.58
C GLY A 285 9.96 -26.88 3.72
N ILE A 286 9.51 -26.55 4.92
CA ILE A 286 9.49 -27.49 6.06
C ILE A 286 8.60 -28.69 5.73
N MET A 287 7.40 -28.45 5.22
CA MET A 287 6.48 -29.52 4.78
C MET A 287 7.13 -30.42 3.71
N SER A 288 7.81 -29.82 2.73
CA SER A 288 8.51 -30.54 1.66
C SER A 288 9.65 -31.40 2.20
N ALA A 289 10.47 -30.85 3.10
CA ALA A 289 11.58 -31.58 3.72
C ALA A 289 11.07 -32.78 4.54
N ILE A 290 10.00 -32.60 5.32
CA ILE A 290 9.37 -33.69 6.07
C ILE A 290 8.80 -34.74 5.10
N THR A 291 8.13 -34.30 4.02
CA THR A 291 7.54 -35.21 3.03
C THR A 291 8.61 -36.06 2.36
N ILE A 292 9.67 -35.44 1.82
CA ILE A 292 10.77 -36.16 1.19
C ILE A 292 11.43 -37.13 2.19
N GLY A 293 11.70 -36.68 3.41
CA GLY A 293 12.30 -37.51 4.46
C GLY A 293 11.42 -38.71 4.86
N LEU A 294 10.10 -38.55 4.96
CA LEU A 294 9.18 -39.65 5.29
C LEU A 294 9.13 -40.70 4.18
N PHE A 295 9.16 -40.29 2.91
CA PHE A 295 9.18 -41.22 1.78
C PHE A 295 10.54 -41.93 1.66
N ASP A 296 11.63 -41.22 1.94
CA ASP A 296 12.98 -41.80 1.95
C ASP A 296 13.11 -42.90 3.03
N LEU A 297 12.54 -42.68 4.23
CA LEU A 297 12.53 -43.67 5.32
C LEU A 297 11.81 -44.99 4.98
N ILE A 298 10.83 -44.97 4.07
CA ILE A 298 10.14 -46.17 3.58
C ILE A 298 10.77 -46.73 2.29
N GLY A 299 11.94 -46.23 1.90
CA GLY A 299 12.70 -46.69 0.73
C GLY A 299 12.24 -46.10 -0.60
N LEU A 300 11.48 -45.00 -0.60
CA LEU A 300 11.00 -44.32 -1.80
C LEU A 300 11.73 -42.99 -2.01
N ASN A 301 12.70 -42.95 -2.94
CA ASN A 301 13.35 -41.69 -3.32
C ASN A 301 12.43 -40.90 -4.28
N ILE A 302 11.68 -39.95 -3.72
CA ILE A 302 10.77 -39.08 -4.49
C ILE A 302 11.37 -37.71 -4.77
N GLU A 303 12.61 -37.42 -4.33
CA GLU A 303 13.20 -36.08 -4.34
C GLU A 303 13.12 -35.41 -5.72
N GLY A 304 13.64 -36.07 -6.75
CA GLY A 304 13.63 -35.53 -8.12
C GLY A 304 12.22 -35.24 -8.64
N VAL A 305 11.32 -36.23 -8.55
CA VAL A 305 9.92 -36.09 -8.97
C VAL A 305 9.21 -34.98 -8.17
N TYR A 306 9.50 -34.87 -6.87
CA TYR A 306 8.92 -33.85 -6.02
C TYR A 306 9.39 -32.45 -6.39
N PHE A 307 10.69 -32.25 -6.59
CA PHE A 307 11.23 -30.96 -7.03
C PHE A 307 10.67 -30.56 -8.39
N ASP A 308 10.58 -31.53 -9.30
CA ASP A 308 10.04 -31.30 -10.62
C ASP A 308 8.57 -30.88 -10.59
N TYR A 309 7.69 -31.65 -9.96
CA TYR A 309 6.25 -31.42 -10.11
C TYR A 309 5.63 -30.60 -8.99
N VAL A 310 6.17 -30.66 -7.78
CA VAL A 310 5.59 -30.02 -6.60
C VAL A 310 6.32 -28.74 -6.23
N ALA A 311 7.65 -28.76 -6.14
CA ALA A 311 8.41 -27.61 -5.68
C ALA A 311 8.32 -26.42 -6.65
N ILE A 312 8.50 -26.64 -7.96
CA ILE A 312 8.41 -25.57 -8.96
C ILE A 312 7.01 -24.91 -8.96
N PHE A 313 5.94 -25.72 -8.90
CA PHE A 313 4.58 -25.19 -8.78
C PHE A 313 4.37 -24.46 -7.46
N GLY A 314 4.89 -24.98 -6.35
CA GLY A 314 4.82 -24.34 -5.03
C GLY A 314 5.52 -22.99 -4.98
N LEU A 315 6.71 -22.88 -5.58
CA LEU A 315 7.46 -21.63 -5.70
C LEU A 315 6.69 -20.57 -6.51
N ALA A 316 6.11 -20.97 -7.65
CA ALA A 316 5.29 -20.08 -8.47
C ALA A 316 3.97 -19.70 -7.76
N ALA A 317 3.39 -20.62 -6.98
CA ALA A 317 2.14 -20.41 -6.26
C ALA A 317 2.26 -19.42 -5.10
N ALA A 318 3.37 -19.44 -4.38
CA ALA A 318 3.55 -18.71 -3.13
C ALA A 318 3.19 -17.21 -3.21
N PRO A 319 3.71 -16.43 -4.17
CA PRO A 319 3.34 -15.01 -4.28
C PRO A 319 1.88 -14.81 -4.70
N ILE A 320 1.31 -15.66 -5.55
CA ILE A 320 -0.09 -15.53 -6.02
C ILE A 320 -1.06 -15.80 -4.86
N VAL A 321 -0.81 -16.86 -4.10
CA VAL A 321 -1.58 -17.20 -2.89
C VAL A 321 -1.36 -16.12 -1.81
N GLY A 322 -0.13 -15.63 -1.66
CA GLY A 322 0.20 -14.50 -0.77
C GLY A 322 -0.65 -13.27 -1.07
N THR A 323 -0.76 -12.87 -2.35
CA THR A 323 -1.62 -11.77 -2.79
C THR A 323 -3.08 -11.98 -2.38
N TYR A 324 -3.59 -13.20 -2.57
CA TYR A 324 -4.97 -13.52 -2.22
C TYR A 324 -5.23 -13.41 -0.72
N ILE A 325 -4.32 -13.93 0.12
CA ILE A 325 -4.42 -13.85 1.58
C ILE A 325 -4.39 -12.39 2.05
N ILE A 326 -3.49 -11.58 1.50
CA ILE A 326 -3.38 -10.15 1.84
C ILE A 326 -4.67 -9.40 1.52
N ARG A 327 -5.26 -9.66 0.35
CA ARG A 327 -6.52 -9.02 -0.07
C ARG A 327 -7.71 -9.43 0.78
N THR A 328 -7.75 -10.69 1.19
CA THR A 328 -8.90 -11.23 1.93
C THR A 328 -8.81 -10.95 3.43
N ASN A 329 -7.59 -10.86 3.96
CA ASN A 329 -7.30 -10.64 5.38
C ASN A 329 -6.29 -9.49 5.61
N PRO A 330 -6.57 -8.27 5.14
CA PRO A 330 -5.64 -7.14 5.23
C PRO A 330 -5.31 -6.76 6.68
N GLN A 331 -6.20 -7.04 7.63
CA GLN A 331 -5.98 -6.79 9.06
C GLN A 331 -4.90 -7.67 9.69
N LEU A 332 -4.68 -8.88 9.16
CA LEU A 332 -3.68 -9.83 9.67
C LEU A 332 -2.27 -9.49 9.19
N VAL A 333 -2.15 -9.11 7.91
CA VAL A 333 -0.84 -8.92 7.27
C VAL A 333 -0.41 -7.45 7.25
N GLY A 334 -1.34 -6.52 7.03
CA GLY A 334 -1.04 -5.12 6.70
C GLY A 334 -0.40 -4.27 7.81
N LYS A 335 0.01 -4.90 8.91
CA LYS A 335 0.77 -4.30 10.02
C LYS A 335 2.19 -4.87 10.14
N VAL A 336 2.50 -5.98 9.46
CA VAL A 336 3.77 -6.68 9.64
C VAL A 336 4.94 -5.89 9.03
N SER A 337 4.85 -5.46 7.77
CA SER A 337 5.97 -4.76 7.13
C SER A 337 6.34 -3.43 7.80
N PRO A 338 5.37 -2.59 8.23
CA PRO A 338 5.70 -1.41 9.02
C PRO A 338 6.25 -1.72 10.42
N LEU A 339 5.80 -2.80 11.05
CA LEU A 339 6.34 -3.22 12.34
C LEU A 339 7.81 -3.62 12.22
N ILE A 340 8.15 -4.45 11.23
CA ILE A 340 9.54 -4.82 10.92
C ILE A 340 10.35 -3.54 10.69
N ALA A 341 9.87 -2.63 9.85
CA ALA A 341 10.59 -1.40 9.57
C ALA A 341 10.83 -0.54 10.82
N LYS A 342 9.87 -0.46 11.76
CA LYS A 342 10.02 0.27 13.02
C LYS A 342 11.06 -0.34 13.96
N ILE A 343 11.13 -1.67 14.01
CA ILE A 343 12.12 -2.39 14.81
C ILE A 343 13.52 -2.20 14.22
N PHE A 344 13.65 -2.35 12.89
CA PHE A 344 14.94 -2.32 12.21
C PHE A 344 15.48 -0.91 11.98
N SER A 345 14.65 0.12 11.86
CA SER A 345 15.11 1.52 11.63
C SER A 345 16.15 2.00 12.65
N PRO A 346 15.92 1.93 13.98
CA PRO A 346 16.93 2.34 14.97
C PRO A 346 18.15 1.42 14.99
N LEU A 347 17.95 0.11 14.79
CA LEU A 347 19.05 -0.86 14.74
C LEU A 347 20.00 -0.57 13.59
N VAL A 348 19.45 -0.32 12.39
CA VAL A 348 20.21 0.02 11.19
C VAL A 348 20.89 1.37 11.34
N LEU A 349 20.23 2.37 11.95
CA LEU A 349 20.87 3.65 12.26
C LEU A 349 22.13 3.45 13.14
N ILE A 350 22.02 2.69 14.23
CA ILE A 350 23.14 2.40 15.13
C ILE A 350 24.26 1.68 14.36
N MET A 351 23.90 0.65 13.59
CA MET A 351 24.84 -0.11 12.77
C MET A 351 25.59 0.79 11.77
N LEU A 352 24.89 1.65 11.04
CA LEU A 352 25.51 2.55 10.06
C LEU A 352 26.45 3.57 10.71
N VAL A 353 26.08 4.11 11.88
CA VAL A 353 26.95 5.04 12.61
C VAL A 353 28.22 4.33 13.07
N ILE A 354 28.10 3.16 13.70
CA ILE A 354 29.25 2.35 14.11
C ILE A 354 30.14 2.03 12.91
N TYR A 355 29.52 1.67 11.79
CA TYR A 355 30.22 1.28 10.60
C TYR A 355 31.01 2.42 9.94
N ILE A 356 30.43 3.62 9.84
CA ILE A 356 31.14 4.81 9.37
C ILE A 356 32.36 5.10 10.26
N LEU A 357 32.19 5.02 11.58
CA LEU A 357 33.30 5.20 12.53
C LEU A 357 34.38 4.14 12.31
N ALA A 358 34.00 2.87 12.15
CA ALA A 358 34.93 1.77 11.93
C ALA A 358 35.74 1.93 10.64
N ILE A 359 35.15 2.43 9.56
CA ILE A 359 35.87 2.74 8.32
C ILE A 359 36.95 3.80 8.57
N ILE A 360 36.60 4.88 9.27
CA ILE A 360 37.53 5.97 9.59
C ILE A 360 38.72 5.45 10.42
N PHE A 361 38.45 4.58 11.41
CA PHE A 361 39.52 4.02 12.27
C PHE A 361 40.34 2.93 11.60
N SER A 362 39.75 2.14 10.70
CA SER A 362 40.45 1.02 10.05
C SER A 362 41.43 1.48 8.97
N GLY A 363 41.27 2.71 8.43
CA GLY A 363 42.09 3.21 7.32
C GLY A 363 41.96 2.41 6.02
N LYS A 364 41.00 1.49 5.92
CA LYS A 364 40.71 0.73 4.70
C LYS A 364 40.02 1.64 3.69
N ASP A 365 40.45 1.52 2.45
CA ASP A 365 39.95 2.33 1.35
C ASP A 365 38.70 1.68 0.69
N PRO A 366 37.51 2.27 0.86
CA PRO A 366 36.28 1.74 0.27
C PRO A 366 36.20 1.88 -1.26
N TYR A 367 37.08 2.66 -1.88
CA TYR A 367 37.01 3.00 -3.31
C TYR A 367 37.49 1.83 -4.19
N ASN A 368 38.43 1.04 -3.67
CA ASN A 368 39.12 -0.01 -4.42
C ASN A 368 38.48 -1.40 -4.28
N ASP A 369 37.57 -1.60 -3.32
CA ASP A 369 36.90 -2.88 -3.09
C ASP A 369 35.58 -2.96 -3.88
N ARG A 370 35.41 -4.04 -4.66
CA ARG A 370 34.20 -4.26 -5.47
C ARG A 370 33.06 -4.83 -4.65
N GLU A 371 33.36 -5.72 -3.71
CA GLU A 371 32.39 -6.36 -2.83
C GLU A 371 31.77 -5.31 -1.90
N PHE A 372 32.60 -4.40 -1.41
CA PHE A 372 32.17 -3.24 -0.65
C PHE A 372 31.06 -2.44 -1.36
N LEU A 373 31.24 -2.09 -2.64
CA LEU A 373 30.24 -1.30 -3.37
C LEU A 373 28.94 -2.07 -3.64
N ILE A 374 29.00 -3.38 -3.87
CA ILE A 374 27.80 -4.20 -4.05
C ILE A 374 26.97 -4.21 -2.77
N ILE A 375 27.62 -4.46 -1.62
CA ILE A 375 26.96 -4.48 -0.32
C ILE A 375 26.37 -3.11 0.02
N PHE A 376 27.07 -2.02 -0.28
CA PHE A 376 26.54 -0.66 -0.06
C PHE A 376 25.30 -0.38 -0.89
N ASN A 377 25.31 -0.71 -2.18
CA ASN A 377 24.15 -0.46 -3.03
C ASN A 377 22.93 -1.27 -2.56
N ALA A 378 23.14 -2.54 -2.17
CA ALA A 378 22.08 -3.37 -1.58
C ALA A 378 21.55 -2.77 -0.26
N LEU A 379 22.45 -2.32 0.61
CA LEU A 379 22.12 -1.61 1.85
C LEU A 379 21.31 -0.33 1.59
N LEU A 380 21.67 0.48 0.59
CA LEU A 380 20.97 1.72 0.26
C LEU A 380 19.52 1.47 -0.18
N VAL A 381 19.29 0.44 -1.01
CA VAL A 381 17.94 0.00 -1.39
C VAL A 381 17.18 -0.48 -0.15
N GLY A 382 17.82 -1.26 0.72
CA GLY A 382 17.24 -1.74 1.97
C GLY A 382 16.84 -0.61 2.93
N VAL A 383 17.71 0.38 3.13
CA VAL A 383 17.42 1.54 4.00
C VAL A 383 16.29 2.39 3.42
N MET A 384 16.26 2.60 2.10
CA MET A 384 15.15 3.29 1.45
C MET A 384 13.82 2.56 1.68
N ALA A 385 13.81 1.23 1.55
CA ALA A 385 12.64 0.41 1.87
C ALA A 385 12.22 0.53 3.34
N LEU A 386 13.17 0.50 4.28
CA LEU A 386 12.90 0.68 5.72
C LEU A 386 12.27 2.05 6.01
N ILE A 387 12.82 3.13 5.47
CA ILE A 387 12.27 4.49 5.63
C ILE A 387 10.84 4.54 5.09
N PHE A 388 10.60 3.96 3.90
CA PHE A 388 9.28 3.88 3.30
C PHE A 388 8.29 3.10 4.18
N PHE A 389 8.60 1.87 4.58
CA PHE A 389 7.66 1.02 5.33
C PHE A 389 7.40 1.55 6.74
N SER A 390 8.39 2.15 7.39
CA SER A 390 8.22 2.85 8.67
C SER A 390 7.31 4.07 8.51
N LEU A 391 7.24 4.67 7.32
CA LEU A 391 6.30 5.71 6.98
C LEU A 391 4.90 5.17 6.56
N ALA A 392 4.81 3.97 5.99
CA ALA A 392 3.54 3.40 5.53
C ALA A 392 2.63 2.91 6.68
N GLY A 393 3.19 2.55 7.84
CA GLY A 393 2.43 2.05 9.01
C GLY A 393 1.85 3.11 9.93
N ILE A 394 1.67 4.34 9.46
CA ILE A 394 1.25 5.46 10.29
C ILE A 394 -0.26 5.45 10.38
N SER A 395 -0.79 4.82 11.42
CA SER A 395 -2.20 5.01 11.78
C SER A 395 -2.45 6.47 12.14
N LYS A 396 -3.71 6.91 12.07
CA LYS A 396 -4.18 8.27 12.42
C LYS A 396 -3.80 8.76 13.83
N ASN A 397 -3.22 7.92 14.69
CA ASN A 397 -2.66 8.33 15.97
C ASN A 397 -1.23 8.85 15.81
N SER A 398 -1.00 10.07 16.31
CA SER A 398 0.24 10.85 16.22
C SER A 398 1.49 9.98 16.43
N LYS A 399 2.40 9.97 15.44
CA LYS A 399 3.73 9.37 15.63
C LYS A 399 4.38 9.89 16.91
N SER A 400 5.06 9.00 17.62
CA SER A 400 6.00 9.44 18.65
C SER A 400 7.08 10.30 17.98
N ARG A 401 7.39 11.45 18.57
CA ARG A 401 8.46 12.34 18.07
C ARG A 401 9.78 11.58 17.89
N PHE A 402 10.01 10.56 18.72
CA PHE A 402 11.17 9.67 18.63
C PHE A 402 11.29 8.96 17.27
N GLU A 403 10.18 8.43 16.74
CA GLU A 403 10.20 7.67 15.49
C GLU A 403 10.59 8.57 14.30
N ILE A 404 10.09 9.81 14.28
CA ILE A 404 10.44 10.81 13.25
C ILE A 404 11.93 11.18 13.36
N TRP A 405 12.44 11.37 14.58
CA TRP A 405 13.86 11.65 14.82
C TRP A 405 14.77 10.51 14.34
N VAL A 406 14.44 9.26 14.68
CA VAL A 406 15.20 8.08 14.21
C VAL A 406 15.24 8.03 12.69
N LEU A 407 14.09 8.20 12.02
CA LEU A 407 14.03 8.19 10.56
C LEU A 407 14.81 9.34 9.92
N THR A 408 14.81 10.51 10.55
CA THR A 408 15.56 11.68 10.06
C THR A 408 17.07 11.45 10.19
N LEU A 409 17.53 10.93 11.33
CA LEU A 409 18.94 10.59 11.51
C LEU A 409 19.37 9.47 10.57
N LEU A 410 18.52 8.45 10.41
CA LEU A 410 18.75 7.36 9.46
C LEU A 410 18.90 7.91 8.04
N SER A 411 18.03 8.80 7.59
CA SER A 411 18.12 9.36 6.24
C SER A 411 19.36 10.23 6.06
N ILE A 412 19.76 11.04 7.06
CA ILE A 412 20.99 11.84 7.03
C ILE A 412 22.24 10.95 6.93
N VAL A 413 22.35 9.93 7.79
CA VAL A 413 23.47 8.99 7.76
C VAL A 413 23.52 8.26 6.42
N THR A 414 22.37 7.88 5.88
CA THR A 414 22.27 7.21 4.56
C THR A 414 22.71 8.13 3.42
N ILE A 415 22.43 9.43 3.48
CA ILE A 415 22.96 10.41 2.51
C ILE A 415 24.48 10.42 2.55
N ALA A 416 25.09 10.42 3.73
CA ALA A 416 26.55 10.37 3.86
C ALA A 416 27.14 9.08 3.27
N VAL A 417 26.54 7.93 3.59
CA VAL A 417 26.91 6.62 3.02
C VAL A 417 26.79 6.62 1.50
N ASN A 418 25.70 7.16 0.95
CA ASN A 418 25.49 7.22 -0.49
C ASN A 418 26.45 8.20 -1.18
N ALA A 419 26.83 9.30 -0.52
CA ALA A 419 27.86 10.21 -1.04
C ALA A 419 29.21 9.50 -1.20
N ILE A 420 29.61 8.67 -0.22
CA ILE A 420 30.82 7.84 -0.30
C ILE A 420 30.71 6.80 -1.43
N ALA A 421 29.55 6.15 -1.57
CA ALA A 421 29.33 5.20 -2.65
C ALA A 421 29.39 5.87 -4.04
N LEU A 422 28.83 7.08 -4.16
CA LEU A 422 28.83 7.85 -5.40
C LEU A 422 30.23 8.37 -5.76
N SER A 423 31.02 8.83 -4.78
CA SER A 423 32.41 9.22 -5.03
C SER A 423 33.27 8.02 -5.43
N ALA A 424 33.06 6.86 -4.82
CA ALA A 424 33.78 5.64 -5.15
C ALA A 424 33.51 5.14 -6.57
N ILE A 425 32.26 5.14 -7.02
CA ILE A 425 31.95 4.74 -8.40
C ILE A 425 32.45 5.78 -9.41
N LEU A 426 32.41 7.07 -9.07
CA LEU A 426 32.93 8.14 -9.93
C LEU A 426 34.44 8.03 -10.11
N TYR A 427 35.19 7.82 -9.02
CA TYR A 427 36.63 7.56 -9.06
C TYR A 427 36.94 6.37 -9.96
N ARG A 428 36.19 5.28 -9.81
CA ARG A 428 36.36 4.07 -10.63
C ARG A 428 36.09 4.29 -12.11
N ILE A 429 35.11 5.12 -12.46
CA ILE A 429 34.83 5.49 -13.86
C ILE A 429 35.96 6.35 -14.43
N PHE A 430 36.51 7.26 -13.63
CA PHE A 430 37.62 8.12 -14.05
C PHE A 430 38.90 7.31 -14.29
N GLU A 431 39.24 6.38 -13.40
CA GLU A 431 40.46 5.56 -13.48
C GLU A 431 40.37 4.42 -14.50
N TRP A 432 39.25 3.69 -14.51
CA TRP A 432 39.12 2.43 -15.26
C TRP A 432 38.07 2.50 -16.38
N GLY A 433 37.57 3.68 -16.72
CA GLY A 433 36.57 3.90 -17.76
C GLY A 433 35.13 3.53 -17.37
N ILE A 434 34.20 3.82 -18.28
CA ILE A 434 32.78 3.49 -18.12
C ILE A 434 32.51 2.03 -18.52
N THR A 435 31.77 1.30 -17.70
CA THR A 435 31.26 -0.05 -18.00
C THR A 435 29.75 -0.08 -17.77
N PRO A 436 28.99 -1.03 -18.34
CA PRO A 436 27.53 -1.09 -18.16
C PRO A 436 27.13 -1.10 -16.68
N ASN A 437 27.79 -1.93 -15.88
CA ASN A 437 27.53 -2.05 -14.45
C ASN A 437 27.84 -0.75 -13.69
N ARG A 438 28.95 -0.07 -14.00
CA ARG A 438 29.31 1.21 -13.37
C ARG A 438 28.32 2.30 -13.75
N ALA A 439 27.91 2.34 -15.01
CA ALA A 439 26.91 3.27 -15.53
C ALA A 439 25.53 3.06 -14.87
N ALA A 440 25.11 1.80 -14.68
CA ALA A 440 23.86 1.46 -14.01
C ALA A 440 23.86 1.94 -12.54
N VAL A 441 24.94 1.63 -11.83
CA VAL A 441 25.11 1.97 -10.41
C VAL A 441 25.16 3.48 -10.19
N ILE A 442 25.90 4.23 -11.01
CA ILE A 442 25.97 5.69 -10.84
C ILE A 442 24.60 6.35 -11.02
N GLY A 443 23.80 5.91 -12.00
CA GLY A 443 22.45 6.43 -12.19
C GLY A 443 21.50 6.06 -11.04
N LEU A 444 21.53 4.80 -10.58
CA LEU A 444 20.72 4.35 -9.44
C LEU A 444 21.09 5.13 -8.15
N ASN A 445 22.39 5.24 -7.84
CA ASN A 445 22.85 5.95 -6.64
C ASN A 445 22.53 7.43 -6.71
N THR A 446 22.62 8.06 -7.90
CA THR A 446 22.20 9.46 -8.11
C THR A 446 20.71 9.63 -7.83
N LEU A 447 19.85 8.74 -8.35
CA LEU A 447 18.41 8.79 -8.10
C LEU A 447 18.09 8.61 -6.61
N ILE A 448 18.70 7.62 -5.95
CA ILE A 448 18.57 7.39 -4.50
C ILE A 448 19.05 8.62 -3.72
N PHE A 449 20.15 9.25 -4.13
CA PHE A 449 20.73 10.42 -3.46
C PHE A 449 19.77 11.61 -3.48
N ILE A 450 19.26 11.95 -4.66
CA ILE A 450 18.30 13.07 -4.82
C ILE A 450 17.01 12.77 -4.06
N ASN A 451 16.49 11.54 -4.15
CA ASN A 451 15.29 11.14 -3.43
C ASN A 451 15.48 11.25 -1.92
N LEU A 452 16.59 10.73 -1.38
CA LEU A 452 16.93 10.83 0.04
C LEU A 452 17.07 12.27 0.53
N ILE A 453 17.67 13.16 -0.26
CA ILE A 453 17.75 14.59 0.08
C ILE A 453 16.34 15.17 0.24
N ILE A 454 15.46 14.95 -0.74
CA ILE A 454 14.09 15.48 -0.70
C ILE A 454 13.33 14.91 0.50
N VAL A 455 13.42 13.59 0.73
CA VAL A 455 12.81 12.92 1.88
C VAL A 455 13.32 13.50 3.20
N THR A 456 14.64 13.69 3.32
CA THR A 456 15.27 14.28 4.52
C THR A 456 14.82 15.71 4.74
N LEU A 457 14.76 16.55 3.71
CA LEU A 457 14.26 17.92 3.81
C LEU A 457 12.80 17.96 4.27
N ARG A 458 11.97 17.02 3.82
CA ARG A 458 10.58 16.88 4.29
C ARG A 458 10.51 16.45 5.75
N PHE A 459 11.33 15.49 6.19
CA PHE A 459 11.41 15.11 7.60
C PHE A 459 11.88 16.27 8.49
N VAL A 460 12.92 17.00 8.09
CA VAL A 460 13.42 18.18 8.81
C VAL A 460 12.34 19.27 8.88
N LYS A 461 11.55 19.47 7.82
CA LYS A 461 10.42 20.40 7.83
C LYS A 461 9.36 19.98 8.87
N VAL A 462 9.03 18.69 8.94
CA VAL A 462 8.09 18.14 9.93
C VAL A 462 8.60 18.32 11.37
N ILE A 463 9.91 18.20 11.61
CA ILE A 463 10.51 18.43 12.93
C ILE A 463 10.55 19.92 13.30
N ARG A 464 10.97 20.80 12.37
CA ARG A 464 11.17 22.24 12.61
C ARG A 464 9.86 23.03 12.66
N GLY A 465 8.87 22.65 11.86
CA GLY A 465 7.57 23.32 11.76
C GLY A 465 6.55 22.83 12.76
N GLY A 466 6.97 22.55 14.01
CA GLY A 466 6.16 21.87 15.02
C GLY A 466 4.71 22.36 15.03
N ILE A 467 3.76 21.46 14.69
CA ILE A 467 2.31 21.64 14.85
C ILE A 467 1.87 23.05 14.43
N GLN A 468 2.03 23.42 13.16
CA GLN A 468 1.36 24.63 12.67
C GLN A 468 -0.12 24.31 12.42
N HIS A 469 -0.91 24.48 13.48
CA HIS A 469 -2.36 24.68 13.41
C HIS A 469 -2.70 25.72 12.31
N SER A 470 -3.78 25.47 11.57
CA SER A 470 -4.38 26.28 10.50
C SER A 470 -3.87 26.06 9.07
N SER A 471 -4.24 24.92 8.49
CA SER A 471 -4.93 24.98 7.20
C SER A 471 -6.41 24.77 7.46
N LYS A 472 -7.25 25.73 7.01
CA LYS A 472 -8.69 25.56 6.85
C LYS A 472 -8.94 24.48 5.78
N ASN A 473 -8.74 23.23 6.18
CA ASN A 473 -8.98 21.93 5.53
C ASN A 473 -7.90 20.97 6.08
N GLY A 474 -8.21 20.34 7.21
CA GLY A 474 -7.27 19.62 8.07
C GLY A 474 -6.73 18.30 7.50
N TYR A 475 -5.76 18.39 6.58
CA TYR A 475 -4.91 17.29 6.16
C TYR A 475 -3.46 17.79 6.10
N ILE A 476 -2.64 17.49 7.12
CA ILE A 476 -1.28 18.05 7.19
C ILE A 476 -0.21 16.97 7.46
N GLU A 477 0.81 17.04 6.59
CA GLU A 477 2.25 16.72 6.72
C GLU A 477 2.80 15.32 6.44
N ILE A 478 2.33 14.26 7.07
CA ILE A 478 2.99 12.95 6.91
C ILE A 478 2.79 12.36 5.50
N SER A 479 1.64 12.65 4.88
CA SER A 479 1.39 12.25 3.49
C SER A 479 2.41 12.84 2.52
N ASP A 480 3.02 13.99 2.84
CA ASP A 480 3.93 14.68 1.93
C ASP A 480 5.30 14.01 1.85
N VAL A 481 5.76 13.36 2.93
CA VAL A 481 6.97 12.54 2.89
C VAL A 481 6.73 11.30 2.02
N GLY A 482 5.56 10.65 2.17
CA GLY A 482 5.21 9.45 1.40
C GLY A 482 5.00 9.76 -0.08
N LYS A 483 4.44 10.94 -0.39
CA LYS A 483 4.35 11.47 -1.75
C LYS A 483 5.72 11.77 -2.36
N ALA A 484 6.70 12.22 -1.57
CA ALA A 484 8.05 12.42 -2.06
C ALA A 484 8.69 11.10 -2.51
N ILE A 485 8.59 10.06 -1.69
CA ILE A 485 9.13 8.72 -2.03
C ILE A 485 8.43 8.16 -3.27
N THR A 486 7.09 8.18 -3.28
CA THR A 486 6.32 7.62 -4.41
C THR A 486 6.43 8.46 -5.68
N GLY A 487 6.71 9.76 -5.56
CA GLY A 487 6.94 10.65 -6.70
C GLY A 487 8.21 10.31 -7.49
N PHE A 488 9.17 9.60 -6.91
CA PHE A 488 10.40 9.16 -7.60
C PHE A 488 10.26 7.84 -8.35
N ILE A 489 9.20 7.06 -8.11
CA ILE A 489 8.98 5.76 -8.77
C ILE A 489 9.08 5.87 -10.31
N PRO A 490 8.44 6.85 -10.99
CA PRO A 490 8.57 6.98 -12.44
C PRO A 490 10.01 7.21 -12.91
N MET A 491 10.84 7.91 -12.12
CA MET A 491 12.25 8.13 -12.44
C MET A 491 13.06 6.83 -12.33
N TYR A 492 12.78 6.00 -11.32
CA TYR A 492 13.39 4.66 -11.22
C TYR A 492 12.96 3.75 -12.37
N ILE A 493 11.67 3.78 -12.76
CA ILE A 493 11.15 3.00 -13.89
C ILE A 493 11.80 3.45 -15.19
N LEU A 494 11.90 4.77 -15.42
CA LEU A 494 12.54 5.32 -16.61
C LEU A 494 14.02 4.91 -16.68
N TRP A 495 14.74 4.99 -15.56
CA TRP A 495 16.12 4.53 -15.49
C TRP A 495 16.25 3.04 -15.76
N ALA A 496 15.37 2.21 -15.18
CA ALA A 496 15.33 0.78 -15.45
C ALA A 496 15.04 0.48 -16.93
N ALA A 497 14.17 1.25 -17.57
CA ALA A 497 13.89 1.14 -19.00
C ALA A 497 15.12 1.51 -19.84
N ILE A 498 15.87 2.56 -19.46
CA ILE A 498 17.13 2.93 -20.12
C ILE A 498 18.14 1.79 -20.00
N VAL A 499 18.33 1.27 -18.79
CA VAL A 499 19.28 0.19 -18.54
C VAL A 499 18.88 -1.08 -19.29
N THR A 500 17.59 -1.41 -19.36
CA THR A 500 17.10 -2.61 -20.06
C THR A 500 17.22 -2.47 -21.57
N PHE A 501 16.68 -1.38 -22.14
CA PHE A 501 16.48 -1.27 -23.60
C PHE A 501 17.61 -0.56 -24.33
N LEU A 502 18.39 0.31 -23.67
CA LEU A 502 19.44 1.09 -24.34
C LEU A 502 20.83 0.51 -24.10
N PHE A 503 21.15 0.01 -22.90
CA PHE A 503 22.51 -0.44 -22.60
C PHE A 503 23.01 -1.57 -23.52
N PRO A 504 22.20 -2.58 -23.90
CA PRO A 504 22.65 -3.63 -24.83
C PRO A 504 23.07 -3.14 -26.23
N PHE A 505 22.69 -1.91 -26.61
CA PHE A 505 23.10 -1.31 -27.88
C PHE A 505 24.25 -0.31 -27.74
N ILE A 506 24.47 0.21 -26.52
CA ILE A 506 25.49 1.22 -26.23
C ILE A 506 26.82 0.56 -25.85
N PHE A 507 26.75 -0.54 -25.09
CA PHE A 507 27.88 -1.32 -24.61
C PHE A 507 27.82 -2.73 -25.19
#